data_AF-A0A822G3M9-F1
#
_entry.id   AF-A0A822G3M9-F1
#
_cell.length_a   1.000
_cell.length_b   1.000
_cell.length_c   1.000
_cell.angle_alpha   90.00
_cell.angle_beta   90.00
_cell.angle_gamma   90.00
#
_symmetry.space_group_name_H-M   'P 1'
#
loop_
_entity.id
_entity.type
_entity.pdbx_description
1 polymer ?
#
loop_
_entity_poly.entity_id
_entity_poly.type
_entity_poly.pdbx_seq_one_letter_code
_entity_poly.pdbx_strand_id
1 'polypeptide(L)'
;MDQFKEKNYSNVVELLYPIRNKIYQIGGSNAQRDLFYLLLIHSAVHSNNNQHQKLAKRLINERCLMRNKTKSKLMENYANAILND
;
A
#
# COMPACT_ATOMS: atom_id res chain seq x y z
N MET A 1 -21.03 5.01 -10.05
CA MET A 1 -19.94 5.98 -9.81
C MET A 1 -19.67 6.21 -8.31
N ASP A 2 -20.53 5.70 -7.41
CA ASP A 2 -20.43 6.01 -5.97
C ASP A 2 -19.43 5.15 -5.19
N GLN A 3 -19.08 3.94 -5.65
CA GLN A 3 -18.07 3.10 -4.96
C GLN A 3 -16.67 3.71 -4.91
N PHE A 4 -16.33 4.62 -5.84
CA PHE A 4 -15.03 5.31 -5.85
C PHE A 4 -14.98 6.51 -4.87
N LYS A 5 -16.15 6.98 -4.39
CA LYS A 5 -16.25 8.06 -3.40
C LYS A 5 -16.09 7.57 -1.97
N GLU A 6 -16.42 6.30 -1.72
CA GLU A 6 -16.21 5.72 -0.40
C GLU A 6 -14.74 5.33 -0.25
N LYS A 7 -14.10 5.87 0.79
CA LYS A 7 -12.74 5.52 1.24
C LYS A 7 -12.69 4.09 1.78
N ASN A 8 -13.08 3.10 0.97
CA ASN A 8 -13.13 1.70 1.36
C ASN A 8 -11.74 1.06 1.30
N TYR A 9 -10.84 1.61 2.11
CA TYR A 9 -9.45 1.18 2.18
C TYR A 9 -9.31 -0.28 2.58
N SER A 10 -10.20 -0.78 3.44
CA SER A 10 -10.22 -2.20 3.82
C SER A 10 -10.45 -3.12 2.62
N ASN A 11 -11.46 -2.83 1.79
CA ASN A 11 -11.74 -3.62 0.59
C ASN A 11 -10.57 -3.56 -0.42
N VAL A 12 -9.93 -2.40 -0.58
CA VAL A 12 -8.74 -2.29 -1.45
C VAL A 12 -7.60 -3.19 -0.95
N VAL A 13 -7.36 -3.24 0.35
CA VAL A 13 -6.35 -4.13 0.94
C VAL A 13 -6.71 -5.60 0.70
N GLU A 14 -7.97 -5.97 0.96
CA GLU A 14 -8.47 -7.34 0.79
C GLU A 14 -8.39 -7.83 -0.66
N LEU A 15 -8.61 -6.94 -1.64
CA LEU A 15 -8.51 -7.26 -3.07
C LEU A 15 -7.07 -7.30 -3.58
N LEU A 16 -6.24 -6.32 -3.21
CA LEU A 16 -4.89 -6.18 -3.77
C LEU A 16 -3.86 -7.08 -3.09
N TYR A 17 -3.94 -7.28 -1.77
CA TYR A 17 -2.92 -8.03 -1.03
C TYR A 17 -2.73 -9.48 -1.52
N PRO A 18 -3.80 -10.25 -1.82
CA PRO A 18 -3.67 -11.63 -2.32
C PRO A 18 -3.01 -11.72 -3.69
N ILE A 19 -3.16 -10.69 -4.54
CA ILE A 19 -2.64 -10.69 -5.90
C ILE A 19 -1.33 -9.91 -6.06
N ARG A 20 -0.79 -9.27 -5.01
CA ARG A 20 0.35 -8.33 -5.13
C ARG A 20 1.57 -8.90 -5.88
N ASN A 21 1.85 -10.19 -5.70
CA ASN A 21 2.97 -10.88 -6.34
C ASN A 21 2.63 -11.37 -7.76
N LYS A 22 1.36 -11.34 -8.16
CA LYS A 22 0.85 -11.77 -9.47
C LYS A 22 0.54 -10.59 -10.39
N ILE A 23 0.62 -9.34 -9.91
CA ILE A 23 0.32 -8.14 -10.71
C ILE A 23 1.15 -8.08 -12.00
N TYR A 24 2.38 -8.62 -12.00
CA TYR A 24 3.20 -8.69 -13.21
C TYR A 24 2.56 -9.50 -14.35
N GLN A 25 1.65 -10.43 -14.04
CA GLN A 25 0.98 -11.30 -15.03
C GLN A 25 -0.10 -10.55 -15.82
N ILE A 26 -0.58 -9.42 -15.31
CA ILE A 26 -1.56 -8.56 -15.98
C ILE A 26 -0.87 -7.73 -17.11
N GLY A 27 0.47 -7.68 -17.11
CA GLY A 27 1.25 -6.85 -18.02
C GLY A 27 1.51 -5.44 -17.46
N GLY A 28 1.82 -4.50 -18.35
CA GLY A 28 2.07 -3.10 -18.00
C GLY A 28 3.52 -2.78 -17.58
N SER A 29 3.82 -1.49 -17.49
CA SER A 29 5.17 -1.00 -17.18
C SER A 29 5.51 -1.15 -15.69
N ASN A 30 6.80 -1.05 -15.34
CA ASN A 30 7.23 -1.03 -13.94
C ASN A 30 6.53 0.07 -13.14
N ALA A 31 6.31 1.25 -13.72
CA ALA A 31 5.63 2.36 -13.07
C ALA A 31 4.14 2.06 -12.80
N GLN A 32 3.46 1.41 -13.74
CA GLN A 32 2.05 1.00 -13.56
C GLN A 32 1.92 -0.04 -12.44
N ARG A 33 2.85 -1.00 -12.36
CA ARG A 33 2.87 -1.99 -11.28
C ARG A 33 3.23 -1.39 -9.92
N ASP A 34 4.12 -0.39 -9.91
CA ASP A 34 4.48 0.37 -8.71
C ASP A 34 3.27 1.12 -8.12
N LEU A 35 2.38 1.63 -8.97
CA LEU A 35 1.16 2.30 -8.55
C LEU A 35 0.26 1.38 -7.71
N PHE A 36 0.07 0.11 -8.11
CA PHE A 36 -0.70 -0.84 -7.31
C PHE A 36 -0.07 -1.13 -5.95
N TYR A 37 1.27 -1.22 -5.89
CA TYR A 37 2.00 -1.36 -4.63
C TYR A 37 1.80 -0.15 -3.72
N LEU A 38 1.86 1.06 -4.27
CA LEU A 38 1.61 2.30 -3.53
C LEU A 38 0.16 2.41 -3.08
N LEU A 39 -0.80 2.02 -3.91
CA LEU A 39 -2.23 2.00 -3.57
C LEU A 39 -2.52 1.03 -2.42
N LEU A 40 -1.89 -0.15 -2.44
CA LEU A 40 -1.98 -1.12 -1.35
C LEU A 40 -1.40 -0.56 -0.05
N ILE A 41 -0.22 0.08 -0.09
CA ILE A 41 0.37 0.72 1.10
C ILE A 41 -0.53 1.84 1.62
N HIS A 42 -1.00 2.73 0.75
CA HIS A 42 -1.88 3.85 1.11
C HIS A 42 -3.15 3.35 1.79
N SER A 43 -3.80 2.34 1.20
CA SER A 43 -5.03 1.77 1.76
C SER A 43 -4.78 1.05 3.08
N ALA A 44 -3.67 0.33 3.21
CA ALA A 44 -3.31 -0.34 4.46
C ALA A 44 -3.03 0.66 5.59
N VAL A 45 -2.43 1.82 5.30
CA VAL A 45 -2.19 2.90 6.26
C VAL A 45 -3.51 3.50 6.74
N HIS A 46 -4.43 3.81 5.83
CA HIS A 46 -5.66 4.55 6.14
C HIS A 46 -6.86 3.65 6.49
N SER A 47 -6.68 2.33 6.55
CA SER A 47 -7.75 1.41 6.94
C SER A 47 -7.96 1.44 8.46
N ASN A 48 -9.23 1.46 8.88
CA ASN A 48 -9.65 1.33 10.28
C ASN A 48 -9.42 -0.08 10.87
N ASN A 49 -8.74 -0.99 10.16
CA ASN A 49 -8.45 -2.34 10.62
C ASN A 49 -6.99 -2.42 11.10
N ASN A 50 -6.81 -2.74 12.39
CA ASN A 50 -5.50 -2.87 13.02
C ASN A 50 -4.56 -3.88 12.32
N GLN A 51 -5.11 -4.94 11.70
CA GLN A 51 -4.32 -5.89 10.93
C GLN A 51 -3.79 -5.26 9.63
N HIS A 52 -4.58 -4.40 8.99
CA HIS A 52 -4.16 -3.67 7.80
C HIS A 52 -3.06 -2.66 8.13
N GLN A 53 -3.15 -1.95 9.26
CA GLN A 53 -2.09 -1.06 9.71
C GLN A 53 -0.79 -1.81 10.06
N LYS A 54 -0.87 -3.00 10.68
CA LYS A 54 0.29 -3.87 10.88
C LYS A 54 0.91 -4.32 9.56
N LEU A 55 0.06 -4.68 8.59
CA LEU A 55 0.50 -4.99 7.23
C LEU A 55 1.18 -3.79 6.57
N ALA A 56 0.65 -2.58 6.74
CA ALA A 56 1.24 -1.36 6.20
C ALA A 56 2.70 -1.16 6.66
N LYS A 57 2.98 -1.37 7.96
CA LYS A 57 4.35 -1.30 8.51
C LYS A 57 5.29 -2.27 7.79
N ARG A 58 4.84 -3.50 7.53
CA ARG A 58 5.61 -4.51 6.79
C ARG A 58 5.87 -4.08 5.34
N LEU A 59 4.83 -3.65 4.63
CA LEU A 59 4.92 -3.25 3.22
C LEU A 59 5.83 -2.03 3.01
N ILE A 60 5.81 -1.05 3.93
CA ILE A 60 6.71 0.11 3.90
C ILE A 60 8.17 -0.35 4.03
N ASN A 61 8.46 -1.26 4.95
CA ASN A 61 9.81 -1.79 5.14
C ASN A 61 10.26 -2.60 3.91
N GLU A 62 9.41 -3.48 3.38
CA GLU A 62 9.68 -4.23 2.15
C GLU A 62 10.07 -3.29 0.99
N ARG A 63 9.30 -2.22 0.79
CA ARG A 63 9.58 -1.23 -0.28
C ARG A 63 10.89 -0.50 -0.09
N CYS A 64 11.25 -0.13 1.15
CA CYS A 64 12.50 0.57 1.41
C CYS A 64 13.71 -0.35 1.14
N LEU A 65 13.61 -1.62 1.54
CA LEU A 65 14.62 -2.64 1.27
C LEU A 65 14.78 -2.87 -0.24
N MET A 66 13.69 -3.06 -0.99
CA MET A 66 13.76 -3.29 -2.45
C MET A 66 14.42 -2.13 -3.22
N ARG A 67 14.32 -0.90 -2.70
CA ARG A 67 14.88 0.28 -3.36
C ARG A 67 16.32 0.60 -2.92
N ASN A 68 16.91 -0.17 -2.01
CA ASN A 68 18.23 0.09 -1.40
C ASN A 68 18.41 1.56 -0.97
N LYS A 69 17.33 2.18 -0.49
CA LYS A 69 17.27 3.61 -0.16
C LYS A 69 16.63 3.81 1.20
N THR A 70 17.05 4.87 1.88
CA THR A 70 16.34 5.45 3.03
C THR A 70 14.88 5.72 2.67
N LYS A 71 13.98 5.69 3.66
CA LYS A 71 12.56 6.00 3.47
C LYS A 71 12.43 7.29 2.65
N SER A 72 11.84 7.20 1.46
CA SER A 72 11.48 8.40 0.70
C SER A 72 10.49 9.24 1.51
N LYS A 73 10.38 10.54 1.23
CA LYS A 73 9.47 11.42 1.97
C LYS A 73 8.03 10.88 2.06
N LEU A 74 7.54 10.27 0.98
CA LEU A 74 6.23 9.61 0.98
C LEU A 74 6.13 8.45 1.98
N MET A 75 7.18 7.62 2.07
CA MET A 75 7.23 6.50 3.02
C MET A 75 7.37 6.97 4.46
N GLU A 76 8.07 8.08 4.71
CA GLU A 76 8.11 8.74 6.02
C GLU A 76 6.70 9.22 6.42
N ASN A 77 6.01 9.91 5.51
CA ASN A 77 4.64 10.37 5.75
C ASN A 77 3.71 9.21 6.10
N TYR A 78 3.80 8.09 5.38
CA TYR A 78 3.02 6.89 5.71
C TYR A 78 3.42 6.25 7.04
N ALA A 79 4.71 6.19 7.35
CA ALA A 79 5.16 5.66 8.64
C ALA A 79 4.62 6.52 9.80
N ASN A 80 4.65 7.84 9.66
CA ASN A 80 4.13 8.76 10.67
C ASN A 80 2.61 8.68 10.81
N ALA A 81 1.88 8.51 9.71
CA ALA A 81 0.43 8.35 9.73
C ALA A 81 0.00 7.14 10.58
N ILE A 82 0.73 6.02 10.53
CA ILE A 82 0.42 4.82 11.34
C ILE A 82 0.80 5.00 12.82
N LEU A 83 1.67 5.96 13.16
CA LEU A 83 2.11 6.20 14.55
C LEU A 83 1.23 7.19 15.31
N ASN A 84 0.38 7.94 14.61
CA ASN A 84 -0.45 9.00 15.17
C ASN A 84 -1.91 8.59 15.42
N ASP A 85 -2.24 7.31 15.24
CA ASP A 85 -3.52 6.67 15.62
C ASP A 85 -3.30 5.79 16.88
#